data_AF-A0A482WI92-F1
#
_entry.id   AF-A0A482WI92-F1
#
_cell.length_a   1.000
_cell.length_b   1.000
_cell.length_c   1.000
_cell.angle_alpha   90.00
_cell.angle_beta   90.00
_cell.angle_gamma   90.00
#
_symmetry.space_group_name_H-M   'P 1'
#
loop_
_entity.id
_entity.type
_entity.pdbx_description
1 polymer ?
#
loop_
_entity_poly.entity_id
_entity_poly.type
_entity_poly.pdbx_seq_one_letter_code
_entity_poly.pdbx_strand_id
1 'polypeptide(L)'
;MIPSYPFLLSGPVIKGFGRGSKQLGIPTANYPDEIVEKLPAELNSGIYFGWAQVDSGPVYCMVTSIGWNPYYKNTKKSVETHILHEFDSDFYGSNLKICIVEYIRPEMDFNSVDELITMIKDDIATAKERLKQPQFEKYRTHPFFSQEKNGCESNGKDGQHSSHTTKLPIACCLTIVIEDEAK
;
A
#
# COMPACT_ATOMS: atom_id res chain seq x y z
N MET A 1 -18.46 -10.90 -8.16
CA MET A 1 -17.58 -12.08 -8.02
C MET A 1 -16.73 -11.83 -6.78
N ILE A 2 -16.68 -12.76 -5.83
CA ILE A 2 -15.79 -12.61 -4.67
C ILE A 2 -14.38 -12.94 -5.16
N PRO A 3 -13.39 -12.04 -5.01
CA PRO A 3 -12.04 -12.34 -5.43
C PRO A 3 -11.48 -13.57 -4.69
N SER A 4 -10.77 -14.44 -5.39
CA SER A 4 -10.12 -15.59 -4.78
C SER A 4 -8.76 -15.19 -4.21
N TYR A 5 -8.66 -15.10 -2.89
CA TYR A 5 -7.39 -14.86 -2.19
C TYR A 5 -6.46 -16.09 -2.23
N PRO A 6 -5.13 -15.90 -2.12
CA PRO A 6 -4.45 -14.63 -1.91
C PRO A 6 -4.11 -13.88 -3.21
N PHE A 7 -3.96 -12.56 -3.13
CA PHE A 7 -3.32 -11.77 -4.19
C PHE A 7 -1.86 -11.51 -3.86
N LEU A 8 -0.99 -11.72 -4.85
CA LEU A 8 0.45 -11.59 -4.70
C LEU A 8 0.95 -10.42 -5.53
N LEU A 9 1.78 -9.58 -4.92
CA LEU A 9 2.42 -8.45 -5.60
C LEU A 9 3.88 -8.35 -5.17
N SER A 10 4.79 -8.12 -6.12
CA SER A 10 6.21 -7.93 -5.86
C SER A 10 6.73 -6.79 -6.73
N GLY A 11 7.59 -5.97 -6.16
CA GLY A 11 8.21 -4.86 -6.88
C GLY A 11 9.14 -4.04 -6.00
N PRO A 12 9.96 -3.17 -6.60
CA PRO A 12 10.81 -2.27 -5.84
C PRO A 12 9.96 -1.23 -5.10
N VAL A 13 10.37 -0.86 -3.89
CA VAL A 13 9.73 0.21 -3.14
C VAL A 13 10.15 1.55 -3.73
N ILE A 14 9.16 2.36 -4.14
CA ILE A 14 9.39 3.72 -4.64
C ILE A 14 8.94 4.77 -3.64
N LYS A 15 9.42 6.00 -3.83
CA LYS A 15 8.91 7.16 -3.12
C LYS A 15 7.51 7.48 -3.63
N GLY A 16 6.55 7.63 -2.72
CA GLY A 16 5.26 8.25 -3.02
C GLY A 16 5.36 9.78 -3.05
N PHE A 17 4.22 10.45 -2.96
CA PHE A 17 4.13 11.92 -3.00
C PHE A 17 4.50 12.63 -1.68
N GLY A 18 5.06 11.90 -0.69
CA GLY A 18 5.64 12.50 0.52
C GLY A 18 4.64 13.15 1.49
N ARG A 19 3.36 12.75 1.46
CA ARG A 19 2.27 13.50 2.08
C ARG A 19 2.05 13.26 3.58
N GLY A 20 3.13 13.11 4.34
CA GLY A 20 3.06 13.16 5.82
C GLY A 20 2.69 11.86 6.53
N SER A 21 2.48 10.73 5.83
CA SER A 21 2.20 9.44 6.50
C SER A 21 3.30 9.02 7.49
N LYS A 22 4.56 9.31 7.17
CA LYS A 22 5.71 9.16 8.06
C LYS A 22 5.65 10.07 9.30
N GLN A 23 5.17 11.31 9.16
CA GLN A 23 5.02 12.26 10.28
C GLN A 23 3.91 11.81 11.25
N LEU A 24 2.92 11.07 10.76
CA LEU A 24 1.83 10.50 11.55
C LEU A 24 2.15 9.12 12.14
N GLY A 25 3.39 8.64 11.97
CA GLY A 25 3.84 7.35 12.49
C GLY A 25 3.32 6.13 11.73
N ILE A 26 2.81 6.31 10.51
CA ILE A 26 2.25 5.24 9.67
C ILE A 26 2.94 5.29 8.29
N PRO A 27 4.25 4.99 8.20
CA PRO A 27 4.97 5.07 6.93
C PRO A 27 4.45 4.04 5.92
N THR A 28 4.29 4.45 4.66
CA THR A 28 3.74 3.62 3.59
C THR A 28 4.75 3.42 2.45
N ALA A 29 4.95 2.17 2.05
CA ALA A 29 5.72 1.79 0.87
C ALA A 29 4.82 1.79 -0.36
N ASN A 30 5.33 2.35 -1.47
CA ASN A 30 4.62 2.47 -2.73
C ASN A 30 5.24 1.57 -3.80
N TYR A 31 4.45 1.18 -4.80
CA TYR A 31 4.89 0.42 -5.97
C TYR A 31 4.87 1.25 -7.25
N PRO A 32 5.73 0.95 -8.24
CA PRO A 32 5.63 1.52 -9.59
C PRO A 32 4.28 1.23 -10.24
N ASP A 33 3.79 2.17 -11.04
CA ASP A 33 2.54 2.03 -11.79
C ASP A 33 2.52 0.73 -12.62
N GLU A 34 3.63 0.36 -13.27
CA GLU A 34 3.69 -0.86 -14.10
C GLU A 34 3.54 -2.16 -13.31
N ILE A 35 3.75 -2.12 -11.99
CA ILE A 35 3.50 -3.23 -11.08
C ILE A 35 2.03 -3.24 -10.65
N VAL A 36 1.48 -2.06 -10.34
CA VAL A 36 0.09 -1.91 -9.88
C VAL A 36 -0.92 -2.21 -11.01
N GLU A 37 -0.61 -1.82 -12.25
CA GLU A 37 -1.44 -2.07 -13.44
C GLU A 37 -1.64 -3.57 -13.74
N LYS A 38 -0.79 -4.45 -13.16
CA LYS A 38 -0.92 -5.91 -13.28
C LYS A 38 -1.89 -6.51 -12.27
N LEU A 39 -2.40 -5.73 -11.31
CA LEU A 39 -3.38 -6.22 -10.35
C LEU A 39 -4.69 -6.59 -11.07
N PRO A 40 -5.38 -7.64 -10.62
CA PRO A 40 -6.67 -8.02 -11.18
C PRO A 40 -7.69 -6.88 -11.10
N ALA A 41 -8.47 -6.72 -12.16
CA ALA A 41 -9.49 -5.66 -12.24
C ALA A 41 -10.57 -5.83 -11.17
N GLU A 42 -10.87 -7.08 -10.75
CA GLU A 42 -11.84 -7.38 -9.70
C GLU A 42 -11.43 -6.91 -8.29
N LEU A 43 -10.17 -6.50 -8.10
CA LEU A 43 -9.69 -6.03 -6.82
C LEU A 43 -10.21 -4.61 -6.59
N ASN A 44 -11.24 -4.49 -5.76
CA ASN A 44 -11.89 -3.21 -5.46
C ASN A 44 -10.94 -2.23 -4.80
N SER A 45 -11.23 -0.93 -4.90
CA SER A 45 -10.55 0.04 -4.05
C SER A 45 -10.95 -0.15 -2.58
N GLY A 46 -10.02 0.10 -1.67
CA GLY A 46 -10.22 0.01 -0.23
C GLY A 46 -9.00 -0.51 0.51
N ILE A 47 -9.25 -0.95 1.75
CA ILE A 47 -8.22 -1.39 2.68
C ILE A 47 -8.24 -2.90 2.80
N TYR A 48 -7.04 -3.47 2.76
CA TYR A 48 -6.78 -4.90 2.82
C TYR A 48 -5.71 -5.19 3.87
N PHE A 49 -5.59 -6.46 4.26
CA PHE A 49 -4.49 -6.92 5.10
C PHE A 49 -3.85 -8.19 4.57
N GLY A 50 -2.68 -8.49 5.12
CA GLY A 50 -1.94 -9.68 4.74
C GLY A 50 -0.52 -9.70 5.31
N TRP A 51 0.37 -10.32 4.54
CA TRP A 51 1.75 -10.53 4.91
C TRP A 51 2.68 -9.78 3.96
N ALA A 52 3.76 -9.23 4.48
CA ALA A 52 4.78 -8.51 3.73
C ALA A 52 6.19 -9.03 4.02
N GLN A 53 7.06 -8.98 3.02
CA GLN A 53 8.48 -9.28 3.15
C GLN A 53 9.28 -8.25 2.36
N VAL A 54 10.29 -7.66 3.00
CA VAL A 54 11.29 -6.81 2.35
C VAL A 54 12.51 -7.67 2.03
N ASP A 55 12.91 -7.71 0.76
CA ASP A 55 13.99 -8.53 0.23
C ASP A 55 13.90 -9.99 0.71
N SER A 56 14.95 -10.50 1.34
CA SER A 56 15.01 -11.84 1.95
C SER A 56 14.81 -11.81 3.48
N GLY A 57 14.26 -10.71 4.00
CA GLY A 57 14.03 -10.51 5.44
C GLY A 57 12.87 -11.32 6.01
N PRO A 58 12.52 -11.10 7.29
CA PRO A 58 11.38 -11.75 7.92
C PRO A 58 10.04 -11.33 7.28
N VAL A 59 9.03 -12.18 7.46
CA VAL A 59 7.65 -11.91 7.03
C VAL A 59 6.88 -11.28 8.18
N TYR A 60 6.31 -10.10 7.93
CA TYR A 60 5.58 -9.28 8.90
C TYR A 60 4.11 -9.09 8.48
N CYS A 61 3.25 -8.77 9.44
CA CYS A 61 1.88 -8.33 9.15
C CYS A 61 1.92 -7.02 8.37
N MET A 62 0.96 -6.80 7.48
CA MET A 62 0.76 -5.53 6.78
C MET A 62 -0.71 -5.17 6.67
N VAL A 63 -0.96 -3.87 6.51
CA VAL A 63 -2.18 -3.36 5.88
C VAL A 63 -1.79 -2.71 4.56
N THR A 64 -2.65 -2.82 3.57
CA THR A 64 -2.43 -2.15 2.29
C THR A 64 -3.69 -1.48 1.80
N SER A 65 -3.49 -0.27 1.31
CA SER A 65 -4.49 0.55 0.65
C SER A 65 -4.36 0.34 -0.85
N ILE A 66 -5.48 0.16 -1.53
CA ILE A 66 -5.54 0.10 -2.99
C ILE A 66 -6.61 1.10 -3.43
N GLY A 67 -6.20 2.12 -4.17
CA GLY A 67 -7.07 3.26 -4.50
C GLY A 67 -6.80 3.79 -5.89
N TRP A 68 -7.61 4.74 -6.36
CA TRP A 68 -7.36 5.43 -7.62
C TRP A 68 -6.52 6.67 -7.41
N ASN A 69 -5.56 6.93 -8.30
CA ASN A 69 -4.72 8.12 -8.23
C ASN A 69 -5.45 9.35 -8.84
N PRO A 70 -5.83 10.35 -8.04
CA PRO A 70 -6.56 11.53 -8.52
C PRO A 70 -5.77 12.36 -9.54
N TYR A 71 -4.44 12.34 -9.47
CA TYR A 71 -3.55 13.15 -10.30
C TYR A 71 -3.46 12.62 -11.74
N TYR A 72 -3.76 11.35 -11.94
CA TYR A 72 -3.87 10.73 -13.26
C TYR A 72 -5.33 10.58 -13.69
N LYS A 73 -6.20 11.53 -13.32
CA LYS A 73 -7.63 11.51 -13.65
C LYS A 73 -8.33 10.20 -13.25
N ASN A 74 -7.88 9.56 -12.17
CA ASN A 74 -8.35 8.25 -11.71
C ASN A 74 -8.26 7.14 -12.76
N THR A 75 -7.28 7.20 -13.67
CA THR A 75 -7.06 6.15 -14.68
C THR A 75 -6.12 5.04 -14.20
N LYS A 76 -5.39 5.29 -13.10
CA LYS A 76 -4.41 4.36 -12.53
C LYS A 76 -4.70 4.09 -11.06
N LYS A 77 -4.56 2.83 -10.65
CA LYS A 77 -4.57 2.46 -9.23
C LYS A 77 -3.23 2.75 -8.58
N SER A 78 -3.22 3.00 -7.27
CA SER A 78 -2.04 3.00 -6.41
C SER A 78 -2.15 1.85 -5.40
N VAL A 79 -0.99 1.37 -4.93
CA VAL A 79 -0.89 0.41 -3.83
C VAL A 79 0.06 0.98 -2.80
N GLU A 80 -0.42 1.07 -1.56
CA GLU A 80 0.32 1.66 -0.45
C GLU A 80 0.28 0.74 0.75
N THR A 81 1.44 0.18 1.09
CA THR A 81 1.55 -0.85 2.13
C THR A 81 2.22 -0.26 3.36
N HIS A 82 1.54 -0.35 4.51
CA HIS A 82 2.15 -0.15 5.81
C HIS A 82 2.47 -1.51 6.44
N ILE A 83 3.75 -1.77 6.64
CA ILE A 83 4.24 -2.98 7.31
C ILE A 83 4.20 -2.71 8.81
N LEU A 84 3.60 -3.62 9.58
CA LEU A 84 3.44 -3.51 11.03
C LEU A 84 4.73 -3.93 11.75
N HIS A 85 5.82 -3.25 11.40
CA HIS A 85 7.15 -3.43 11.97
C HIS A 85 7.92 -2.11 11.89
N GLU A 86 8.67 -1.80 12.95
CA GLU A 86 9.57 -0.66 12.97
C GLU A 86 10.89 -1.06 12.30
N PHE A 87 11.27 -0.34 11.24
CA PHE A 87 12.54 -0.51 10.56
C PHE A 87 13.51 0.58 10.99
N ASP A 88 14.80 0.23 11.13
CA ASP A 88 15.85 1.18 11.51
C ASP A 88 16.13 2.23 10.43
N SER A 89 15.80 1.93 9.18
CA SER A 89 16.00 2.82 8.03
C SER A 89 14.95 2.63 6.95
N ASP A 90 14.80 3.63 6.07
CA ASP A 90 14.00 3.50 4.86
C ASP A 90 14.60 2.42 3.93
N PHE A 91 13.74 1.73 3.19
CA PHE A 91 14.10 0.61 2.30
C PHE A 91 13.68 0.88 0.84
N TYR A 92 13.87 2.11 0.36
CA TYR A 92 13.63 2.44 -1.05
C TYR A 92 14.52 1.60 -1.98
N GLY A 93 13.96 1.13 -3.09
CA GLY A 93 14.63 0.25 -4.04
C GLY A 93 14.63 -1.23 -3.66
N SER A 94 14.47 -1.57 -2.37
CA SER A 94 14.29 -2.95 -1.92
C SER A 94 13.06 -3.58 -2.53
N ASN A 95 13.11 -4.89 -2.74
CA ASN A 95 11.96 -5.64 -3.25
C ASN A 95 10.96 -5.90 -2.14
N LEU A 96 9.80 -5.26 -2.20
CA LEU A 96 8.68 -5.56 -1.30
C LEU A 96 7.77 -6.60 -1.95
N LYS A 97 7.60 -7.73 -1.27
CA LYS A 97 6.59 -8.73 -1.58
C LYS A 97 5.43 -8.58 -0.62
N ILE A 98 4.20 -8.59 -1.14
CA ILE A 98 2.99 -8.67 -0.32
C ILE A 98 2.10 -9.84 -0.76
N CYS A 99 1.48 -10.47 0.22
CA CYS A 99 0.46 -11.51 0.09
C CYS A 99 -0.81 -10.99 0.76
N ILE A 100 -1.72 -10.44 -0.03
CA ILE A 100 -3.02 -9.92 0.42
C ILE A 100 -3.95 -11.10 0.62
N VAL A 101 -4.48 -11.24 1.83
CA VAL A 101 -5.30 -12.41 2.21
C VAL A 101 -6.77 -12.07 2.38
N GLU A 102 -7.11 -10.80 2.62
CA GLU A 102 -8.50 -10.38 2.73
C GLU A 102 -8.70 -8.85 2.69
N TYR A 103 -9.94 -8.45 2.43
CA TYR A 103 -10.44 -7.08 2.48
C TYR A 103 -10.97 -6.71 3.87
N ILE A 104 -10.73 -5.48 4.29
CA ILE A 104 -11.26 -4.89 5.54
C ILE A 104 -12.51 -4.07 5.22
N ARG A 105 -12.36 -3.00 4.43
CA ARG A 105 -13.38 -1.96 4.24
C ARG A 105 -13.14 -1.12 2.98
N PRO A 106 -14.15 -0.41 2.47
CA PRO A 106 -13.97 0.51 1.35
C PRO A 106 -13.16 1.74 1.75
N GLU A 107 -12.78 2.52 0.74
CA GLU A 107 -12.29 3.89 0.93
C GLU A 107 -13.35 4.73 1.67
N MET A 108 -12.89 5.64 2.52
CA MET A 108 -13.73 6.52 3.32
C MET A 108 -13.18 7.94 3.25
N ASP A 109 -14.09 8.91 3.28
CA ASP A 109 -13.76 10.32 3.47
C ASP A 109 -13.75 10.65 4.97
N PHE A 110 -12.86 11.54 5.38
CA PHE A 110 -12.72 11.97 6.76
C PHE A 110 -12.82 13.50 6.87
N ASN A 111 -13.39 13.98 7.97
CA ASN A 111 -13.54 15.42 8.21
C ASN A 111 -12.34 16.00 8.95
N SER A 112 -11.44 15.15 9.46
CA SER A 112 -10.20 15.57 10.14
C SER A 112 -9.09 14.53 10.01
N VAL A 113 -7.86 14.96 10.23
CA VAL A 113 -6.69 14.08 10.30
C VAL A 113 -6.78 13.09 11.47
N ASP A 114 -7.38 13.50 12.59
CA ASP A 114 -7.54 12.63 13.77
C ASP A 114 -8.52 11.47 13.51
N GLU A 115 -9.62 11.74 12.79
CA GLU A 115 -10.55 10.69 12.34
C GLU A 115 -9.85 9.69 11.42
N LEU A 116 -9.05 10.18 10.48
CA LEU A 116 -8.25 9.35 9.58
C LEU A 116 -7.27 8.46 10.35
N ILE A 117 -6.49 9.04 11.28
CA ILE A 117 -5.53 8.29 12.10
C ILE A 117 -6.23 7.23 12.95
N THR A 118 -7.37 7.59 13.54
CA THR A 118 -8.18 6.66 14.35
C THR A 118 -8.61 5.48 13.51
N MET A 119 -9.15 5.72 12.32
CA MET A 119 -9.57 4.65 11.42
C MET A 119 -8.41 3.76 10.99
N ILE A 120 -7.24 4.32 10.66
CA ILE A 120 -6.07 3.52 10.28
C ILE A 120 -5.60 2.64 11.45
N LYS A 121 -5.64 3.15 12.69
CA LYS A 121 -5.31 2.35 13.88
C LYS A 121 -6.28 1.19 14.07
N ASP A 122 -7.57 1.40 13.81
CA ASP A 122 -8.58 0.35 13.86
C ASP A 122 -8.37 -0.69 12.75
N ASP A 123 -7.97 -0.27 11.54
CA ASP A 123 -7.59 -1.18 10.45
C ASP A 123 -6.38 -2.04 10.85
N ILE A 124 -5.36 -1.43 11.44
CA ILE A 124 -4.16 -2.12 11.96
C ILE A 124 -4.53 -3.13 13.06
N ALA A 125 -5.37 -2.73 14.00
CA ALA A 125 -5.83 -3.61 15.07
C ALA A 125 -6.62 -4.81 14.52
N THR A 126 -7.52 -4.54 13.56
CA THR A 126 -8.29 -5.57 12.85
C THR A 126 -7.37 -6.55 12.12
N ALA A 127 -6.39 -6.05 11.37
CA ALA A 127 -5.42 -6.88 10.66
C ALA A 127 -4.62 -7.78 11.63
N LYS A 128 -4.09 -7.21 12.72
CA LYS A 128 -3.35 -7.97 13.73
C LYS A 128 -4.17 -9.10 14.34
N GLU A 129 -5.45 -8.85 14.62
CA GLU A 129 -6.31 -9.87 15.22
C GLU A 129 -6.72 -10.94 14.23
N ARG A 130 -7.14 -10.56 13.01
CA ARG A 130 -7.55 -11.52 11.98
C ARG A 130 -6.40 -12.41 11.53
N LEU A 131 -5.20 -11.87 11.36
CA LEU A 131 -4.05 -12.65 10.89
C LEU A 131 -3.67 -13.82 11.80
N LYS A 132 -4.01 -13.77 13.10
CA LYS A 132 -3.81 -14.90 14.03
C LYS A 132 -4.70 -16.10 13.72
N GLN A 133 -5.79 -15.92 12.97
CA GLN A 133 -6.70 -17.02 12.65
C GLN A 133 -6.02 -18.01 11.69
N PRO A 134 -6.15 -19.34 11.88
CA PRO A 134 -5.42 -20.34 11.10
C PRO A 134 -5.60 -20.22 9.57
N GLN A 135 -6.78 -19.78 9.12
CA GLN A 135 -7.07 -19.58 7.71
C GLN A 135 -6.24 -18.47 7.04
N PHE A 136 -5.70 -17.52 7.83
CA PHE A 136 -4.87 -16.41 7.35
C PHE A 136 -3.40 -16.56 7.77
N GLU A 137 -3.12 -17.09 8.98
CA GLU A 137 -1.75 -17.31 9.48
C GLU A 137 -0.95 -18.23 8.55
N LYS A 138 -1.60 -19.23 7.94
CA LYS A 138 -0.94 -20.16 7.00
C LYS A 138 -0.23 -19.46 5.83
N TYR A 139 -0.65 -18.25 5.46
CA TYR A 139 -0.04 -17.50 4.36
C TYR A 139 1.27 -16.81 4.75
N ARG A 140 1.62 -16.75 6.03
CA ARG A 140 2.90 -16.21 6.49
C ARG A 140 4.09 -16.98 5.92
N THR A 141 3.93 -18.28 5.72
CA THR A 141 4.94 -19.17 5.12
C THR A 141 4.63 -19.51 3.66
N HIS A 142 3.87 -18.67 2.95
CA HIS A 142 3.51 -18.93 1.56
C HIS A 142 4.77 -19.00 0.67
N PRO A 143 4.88 -19.98 -0.27
CA PRO A 143 6.08 -20.18 -1.10
C PRO A 143 6.56 -18.95 -1.88
N PHE A 144 5.65 -18.01 -2.16
CA PHE A 144 5.96 -16.71 -2.78
C PHE A 144 7.09 -15.94 -2.07
N PHE A 145 7.15 -16.01 -0.74
CA PHE A 145 8.19 -15.34 0.04
C PHE A 145 9.57 -16.01 -0.17
N SER A 146 9.60 -17.29 -0.52
CA SER A 146 10.85 -18.04 -0.76
C SER A 146 11.37 -17.96 -2.20
N GLN A 147 10.63 -17.40 -3.16
CA GLN A 147 11.06 -17.29 -4.56
C GLN A 147 12.02 -16.11 -4.76
N GLU A 148 13.21 -16.33 -5.33
CA GLU A 148 14.10 -15.23 -5.72
C GLU A 148 13.65 -14.55 -7.03
N LYS A 149 14.10 -13.31 -7.26
CA LYS A 149 13.76 -12.53 -8.46
C LYS A 149 14.28 -13.22 -9.73
N ASN A 150 13.38 -13.64 -10.62
CA ASN A 150 13.72 -13.75 -12.04
C ASN A 150 13.75 -12.34 -12.63
N GLY A 151 14.94 -11.87 -12.99
CA GLY A 151 15.18 -10.50 -13.48
C GLY A 151 14.49 -10.22 -14.82
N CYS A 152 14.02 -8.99 -14.99
CA CYS A 152 13.67 -8.45 -16.30
C CYS A 152 14.15 -7.00 -16.39
N GLU A 153 14.90 -6.73 -17.46
CA GLU A 153 15.67 -5.52 -17.77
C GLU A 153 14.77 -4.32 -18.12
N SER A 154 15.21 -3.12 -17.75
CA SER A 154 14.55 -1.85 -18.03
C SER A 154 15.18 -1.13 -19.23
N ASN A 155 14.34 -0.55 -20.08
CA ASN A 155 14.70 0.53 -20.99
C ASN A 155 13.75 1.70 -20.75
N GLY A 156 14.31 2.85 -20.36
CA GLY A 156 13.57 4.05 -19.97
C GLY A 156 13.16 4.97 -21.12
N LYS A 157 12.43 6.03 -20.75
CA LYS A 157 12.60 7.43 -21.20
C LYS A 157 11.57 8.38 -20.56
N ASP A 158 12.02 9.63 -20.41
CA ASP A 158 11.53 10.75 -19.59
C ASP A 158 10.28 11.49 -20.11
N GLY A 159 9.65 12.33 -19.26
CA GLY A 159 8.79 13.44 -19.73
C GLY A 159 7.83 14.14 -18.74
N GLN A 160 8.33 15.17 -18.02
CA GLN A 160 7.75 16.50 -17.65
C GLN A 160 6.26 16.75 -17.25
N HIS A 161 6.11 17.17 -15.98
CA HIS A 161 5.48 18.37 -15.36
C HIS A 161 4.26 19.11 -15.98
N SER A 162 3.20 19.34 -15.17
CA SER A 162 2.53 20.65 -14.99
C SER A 162 1.46 20.61 -13.88
N SER A 163 1.47 21.64 -13.02
CA SER A 163 0.68 21.85 -11.80
C SER A 163 -0.67 22.52 -12.05
N HIS A 164 -1.75 22.06 -11.42
CA HIS A 164 -2.98 22.84 -11.16
C HIS A 164 -3.57 22.42 -9.80
N THR A 165 -3.79 23.38 -8.90
CA THR A 165 -4.25 23.16 -7.52
C THR A 165 -5.75 23.40 -7.43
N THR A 166 -6.49 22.36 -7.06
CA THR A 166 -7.87 22.46 -6.54
C THR A 166 -7.90 21.74 -5.20
N LYS A 167 -8.44 22.40 -4.16
CA LYS A 167 -8.67 21.79 -2.85
C LYS A 167 -9.68 20.65 -3.01
N LEU A 168 -9.23 19.42 -2.79
CA LEU A 168 -10.09 18.23 -2.76
C LEU A 168 -10.26 17.78 -1.30
N PRO A 169 -11.44 17.22 -0.93
CA PRO A 169 -11.61 16.55 0.36
C PRO A 169 -10.50 15.52 0.57
N ILE A 170 -10.11 15.27 1.83
CA ILE A 170 -9.11 14.26 2.20
C ILE A 170 -9.72 12.87 1.95
N ALA A 171 -9.79 12.49 0.68
CA ALA A 171 -10.05 11.14 0.26
C ALA A 171 -8.73 10.39 0.43
N CYS A 172 -8.63 9.51 1.43
CA CYS A 172 -7.45 8.65 1.51
C CYS A 172 -7.63 7.36 2.32
N CYS A 173 -7.64 6.24 1.58
CA CYS A 173 -6.53 5.29 1.46
C CYS A 173 -5.20 5.76 2.09
N LEU A 174 -4.43 4.90 2.77
CA LEU A 174 -3.23 5.16 3.61
C LEU A 174 -2.21 6.28 3.24
N THR A 175 -2.26 6.91 2.06
CA THR A 175 -1.67 8.24 1.86
C THR A 175 -2.36 9.20 2.84
N ILE A 176 -1.68 9.84 3.77
CA ILE A 176 -2.29 11.06 4.32
C ILE A 176 -2.13 12.13 3.25
N VAL A 177 -3.12 12.97 2.95
CA VAL A 177 -2.86 14.24 2.25
C VAL A 177 -2.84 15.30 3.34
N ILE A 178 -1.65 15.62 3.84
CA ILE A 178 -1.50 16.90 4.54
C ILE A 178 -1.55 17.94 3.41
N GLU A 179 -2.64 18.69 3.30
CA GLU A 179 -2.58 19.96 2.58
C GLU A 179 -1.51 20.78 3.31
N ASP A 180 -0.30 20.86 2.74
CA ASP A 180 0.69 21.84 3.19
C ASP A 180 0.00 23.20 3.11
N GLU A 181 -0.24 23.82 4.27
CA GLU A 181 -0.50 25.25 4.31
C GLU A 181 0.72 25.93 3.68
N ALA A 182 0.50 26.49 2.49
CA ALA A 182 1.48 27.25 1.76
C ALA A 182 2.16 28.27 2.69
N LYS A 183 3.49 28.24 2.73
CA LYS A 183 4.31 29.37 3.17
C LYS A 183 5.19 29.83 2.03
#